data_AF-A0A8T4Q1E0-F1
#
_entry.id   AF-A0A8T4Q1E0-F1
#
_cell.length_a   1.000
_cell.length_b   1.000
_cell.length_c   1.000
_cell.angle_alpha   90.00
_cell.angle_beta   90.00
_cell.angle_gamma   90.00
#
_symmetry.space_group_name_H-M   'P 1'
#
loop_
_entity.id
_entity.type
_entity.pdbx_description
1 polymer ?
#
loop_
_entity_poly.entity_id
_entity_poly.type
_entity_poly.pdbx_seq_one_letter_code
_entity_poly.pdbx_strand_id
1 'polypeptide(L)'
;MLLGFVLLILLPLAYAQEEEAKAAGMSDRFWDIVRQLPNFQLKMEYLGQNLVLPNFGWITLVSLVILAALLVIFRNHYFPQGKIAWNPVLTLAIFFAVILGLLFSVFTFYSEGGESGIVVCKTPEECTIAMHVHADIAVHLCGEDVSFPLETGLLSMAHTHKERNLIHWHDVEPVDPATEAMMDPSELTLKAFFEQMEMRFADGCIGDYCNGDACPGGAAGAIKMSVNGVPSEEYENYVWKDGDEIEIEFG
;
A
#
# COMPACT_ATOMS: atom_id res chain seq x y z
N MET A 1 20.06 6.97 -30.30
CA MET A 1 20.42 6.68 -28.89
C MET A 1 19.46 7.31 -27.87
N LEU A 2 18.98 8.55 -28.03
CA LEU A 2 18.01 9.15 -27.09
C LEU A 2 16.65 8.42 -27.00
N LEU A 3 16.13 7.85 -28.10
CA LEU A 3 14.87 7.09 -28.08
C LEU A 3 14.90 5.84 -27.17
N GLY A 4 16.07 5.22 -26.99
CA GLY A 4 16.20 4.02 -26.17
C GLY A 4 16.13 4.29 -24.67
N PHE A 5 16.57 5.48 -24.23
CA PHE A 5 16.53 5.89 -22.82
C PHE A 5 15.14 6.37 -22.38
N VAL A 6 14.40 7.04 -23.28
CA VAL A 6 13.01 7.45 -23.03
C VAL A 6 12.09 6.23 -22.87
N LEU A 7 12.33 5.15 -23.63
CA LEU A 7 11.56 3.90 -23.48
C LEU A 7 11.76 3.23 -22.12
N LEU A 8 12.97 3.29 -21.56
CA LEU A 8 13.30 2.69 -20.26
C LEU A 8 12.66 3.43 -19.07
N ILE A 9 12.38 4.74 -19.21
CA ILE A 9 11.73 5.55 -18.17
C ILE A 9 10.20 5.43 -18.24
N LEU A 10 9.63 5.20 -19.43
CA LEU A 10 8.19 5.05 -19.62
C LEU A 10 7.67 3.64 -19.37
N LEU A 11 8.52 2.61 -19.41
CA LEU A 11 8.13 1.21 -19.19
C LEU A 11 7.51 0.91 -17.80
N PRO A 12 8.01 1.49 -16.68
CA PRO A 12 7.37 1.33 -15.38
C PRO A 12 6.01 2.06 -15.29
N LEU A 13 5.90 3.24 -15.91
CA LEU A 13 4.64 4.00 -16.02
C LEU A 13 3.60 3.28 -16.89
N ALA A 14 4.05 2.56 -17.93
CA ALA A 14 3.16 1.84 -18.83
C ALA A 14 2.48 0.62 -18.17
N TYR A 15 3.07 0.03 -17.13
CA TYR A 15 2.45 -1.11 -16.43
C TYR A 15 1.33 -0.66 -15.48
N ALA A 16 1.45 0.51 -14.86
CA ALA A 16 0.43 1.06 -13.96
C ALA A 16 -0.89 1.42 -14.68
N GLN A 17 -0.92 1.37 -16.02
CA GLN A 17 -1.98 1.96 -16.83
C GLN A 17 -2.24 1.20 -18.14
N GLU A 18 -2.21 -0.14 -18.17
CA GLU A 18 -2.58 -0.89 -19.39
C GLU A 18 -4.00 -0.51 -19.88
N GLU A 19 -4.93 -0.29 -18.95
CA GLU A 19 -6.30 0.18 -19.20
C GLU A 19 -6.32 1.60 -19.81
N GLU A 20 -5.59 2.56 -19.24
CA GLU A 20 -5.55 3.95 -19.76
C GLU A 20 -4.76 4.07 -21.07
N ALA A 21 -3.72 3.25 -21.28
CA ALA A 21 -2.97 3.20 -22.53
C ALA A 21 -3.79 2.59 -23.68
N LYS A 22 -4.69 1.64 -23.37
CA LYS A 22 -5.72 1.17 -24.33
C LYS A 22 -6.74 2.27 -24.62
N ALA A 23 -7.17 3.03 -23.60
CA ALA A 23 -8.05 4.18 -23.78
C ALA A 23 -7.41 5.31 -24.62
N ALA A 24 -6.08 5.46 -24.58
CA ALA A 24 -5.31 6.39 -25.41
C ALA A 24 -5.05 5.89 -26.85
N GLY A 25 -5.62 4.74 -27.25
CA GLY A 25 -5.57 4.23 -28.62
C GLY A 25 -4.27 3.53 -29.01
N MET A 26 -3.45 3.09 -28.03
CA MET A 26 -2.32 2.23 -28.35
C MET A 26 -2.80 0.86 -28.83
N SER A 27 -2.31 0.43 -30.00
CA SER A 27 -2.74 -0.81 -30.65
C SER A 27 -2.33 -2.04 -29.84
N ASP A 28 -3.18 -3.08 -29.82
CA ASP A 28 -2.90 -4.38 -29.19
C ASP A 28 -1.55 -4.99 -29.60
N ARG A 29 -1.13 -4.73 -30.84
CA ARG A 29 0.16 -5.18 -31.39
C ARG A 29 1.37 -4.65 -30.60
N PHE A 30 1.26 -3.48 -29.98
CA PHE A 30 2.32 -2.95 -29.11
C PHE A 30 2.44 -3.81 -27.84
N TRP A 31 1.31 -4.12 -27.21
CA TRP A 31 1.27 -4.92 -25.98
C TRP A 31 1.71 -6.37 -26.22
N ASP A 32 1.38 -6.94 -27.37
CA ASP A 32 1.86 -8.27 -27.76
C ASP A 32 3.38 -8.34 -27.89
N ILE A 33 4.03 -7.28 -28.40
CA ILE A 33 5.50 -7.20 -28.47
C ILE A 33 6.10 -7.09 -27.07
N VAL A 34 5.50 -6.31 -26.17
CA VAL A 34 5.96 -6.16 -24.79
C VAL A 34 5.87 -7.48 -24.02
N ARG A 35 4.76 -8.22 -24.17
CA ARG A 35 4.56 -9.53 -23.50
C ARG A 35 5.50 -10.62 -24.02
N GLN A 36 5.99 -10.51 -25.26
CA GLN A 36 6.94 -11.47 -25.84
C GLN A 36 8.39 -11.27 -25.39
N LEU A 37 8.69 -10.21 -24.62
CA LEU A 37 10.04 -10.00 -24.10
C LEU A 37 10.37 -11.04 -23.01
N PRO A 38 11.44 -11.85 -23.19
CA PRO A 38 11.81 -12.86 -22.21
C PRO A 38 12.17 -12.19 -20.87
N ASN A 39 11.60 -12.71 -19.78
CA ASN A 39 11.74 -12.23 -18.40
C ASN A 39 11.02 -10.91 -18.06
N PHE A 40 10.07 -10.44 -18.87
CA PHE A 40 9.32 -9.21 -18.55
C PHE A 40 8.56 -9.32 -17.21
N GLN A 41 7.82 -10.40 -16.98
CA GLN A 41 7.02 -10.56 -15.75
C GLN A 41 7.89 -10.71 -14.49
N LEU A 42 8.87 -11.62 -14.52
CA LEU A 42 9.80 -11.88 -13.39
C LEU A 42 10.63 -10.65 -12.98
N LYS A 43 10.96 -9.76 -13.92
CA LYS A 43 11.80 -8.58 -13.65
C LYS A 43 10.99 -7.40 -13.13
N MET A 44 9.70 -7.34 -13.46
CA MET A 44 8.77 -6.33 -12.94
C MET A 44 8.30 -6.67 -11.53
N GLU A 45 8.09 -7.95 -11.22
CA GLU A 45 7.70 -8.44 -9.89
C GLU A 45 8.80 -8.19 -8.84
N TYR A 46 10.07 -8.42 -9.21
CA TYR A 46 11.23 -8.11 -8.36
C TYR A 46 11.47 -6.60 -8.14
N LEU A 47 11.08 -5.77 -9.11
CA LEU A 47 11.15 -4.30 -8.99
C LEU A 47 9.99 -3.75 -8.16
N GLY A 48 8.83 -4.39 -8.15
CA GLY A 48 7.65 -3.94 -7.40
C GLY A 48 7.80 -4.09 -5.88
N GLN A 49 8.37 -5.18 -5.38
CA GLN A 49 8.38 -5.47 -3.93
C GLN A 49 9.53 -4.82 -3.14
N ASN A 50 10.65 -4.46 -3.79
CA ASN A 50 11.80 -3.86 -3.10
C ASN A 50 11.92 -2.34 -3.28
N LEU A 51 11.00 -1.69 -4.01
CA LEU A 51 11.07 -0.25 -4.28
C LEU A 51 10.09 0.64 -3.50
N VAL A 52 9.09 0.11 -2.82
CA VAL A 52 7.94 0.96 -2.44
C VAL A 52 8.22 1.93 -1.30
N LEU A 53 9.10 1.63 -0.34
CA LEU A 53 9.25 2.49 0.84
C LEU A 53 10.61 3.25 0.97
N PRO A 54 11.80 2.70 0.64
CA PRO A 54 13.04 3.48 0.71
C PRO A 54 13.41 4.24 -0.58
N ASN A 55 12.71 4.04 -1.70
CA ASN A 55 13.15 4.56 -3.00
C ASN A 55 12.42 5.81 -3.50
N PHE A 56 11.45 6.37 -2.77
CA PHE A 56 10.85 7.66 -3.18
C PHE A 56 11.89 8.78 -3.21
N GLY A 57 12.85 8.78 -2.28
CA GLY A 57 14.00 9.69 -2.31
C GLY A 57 14.83 9.54 -3.59
N TRP A 58 15.08 8.30 -4.01
CA TRP A 58 15.81 7.99 -5.25
C TRP A 58 15.03 8.35 -6.50
N ILE A 59 13.72 8.06 -6.57
CA ILE A 59 12.85 8.42 -7.70
C ILE A 59 12.79 9.94 -7.82
N THR A 60 12.63 10.66 -6.71
CA THR A 60 12.61 12.13 -6.68
C THR A 60 13.95 12.69 -7.13
N LEU A 61 15.07 12.17 -6.60
CA LEU A 61 16.42 12.59 -6.99
C LEU A 61 16.68 12.36 -8.48
N VAL A 62 16.35 11.17 -9.00
CA VAL A 62 16.51 10.83 -10.42
C VAL A 62 15.62 11.72 -11.29
N SER A 63 14.39 11.98 -10.88
CA SER A 63 13.46 12.86 -11.59
C SER A 63 13.97 14.31 -11.62
N LEU A 64 14.53 14.82 -10.53
CA LEU A 64 15.17 16.13 -10.47
C LEU A 64 16.41 16.22 -11.35
N VAL A 65 17.25 15.18 -11.38
CA VAL A 65 18.43 15.12 -12.26
C VAL A 65 18.01 15.09 -13.74
N ILE A 66 17.00 14.30 -14.08
CA ILE A 66 16.46 14.24 -15.45
C ILE A 66 15.86 15.58 -15.83
N LEU A 67 15.06 16.21 -14.95
CA LEU A 67 14.48 17.52 -15.20
C LEU A 67 15.57 18.58 -15.40
N ALA A 68 16.60 18.60 -14.57
CA ALA A 68 17.74 19.50 -14.72
C ALA A 68 18.47 19.28 -16.05
N ALA A 69 18.72 18.02 -16.43
CA ALA A 69 19.33 17.69 -17.72
C ALA A 69 18.47 18.11 -18.90
N LEU A 70 17.16 17.90 -18.84
CA LEU A 70 16.20 18.34 -19.86
C LEU A 70 16.16 19.87 -19.96
N LEU A 71 16.22 20.59 -18.85
CA LEU A 71 16.31 22.07 -18.84
C LEU A 71 17.60 22.55 -19.49
N VAL A 72 18.74 21.88 -19.27
CA VAL A 72 20.02 22.19 -19.92
C VAL A 72 19.97 21.90 -21.43
N ILE A 73 19.42 20.76 -21.82
CA ILE A 73 19.27 20.38 -23.25
C ILE A 73 18.32 21.35 -23.94
N PHE A 74 17.17 21.63 -23.34
CA PHE A 74 16.19 22.58 -23.87
C PHE A 74 16.81 23.97 -24.03
N ARG A 75 17.56 24.44 -23.01
CA ARG A 75 18.31 25.70 -23.09
C ARG A 75 19.28 25.71 -24.27
N ASN A 76 20.11 24.69 -24.42
CA ASN A 76 21.14 24.67 -25.45
C ASN A 76 20.56 24.50 -26.86
N HIS A 77 19.44 23.80 -27.00
CA HIS A 77 18.84 23.51 -28.29
C HIS A 77 17.98 24.66 -28.82
N TYR A 78 17.12 25.23 -27.97
CA TYR A 78 16.17 26.27 -28.40
C TYR A 78 16.71 27.69 -28.24
N PHE A 79 17.77 27.87 -27.44
CA PHE A 79 18.38 29.18 -27.21
C PHE A 79 19.90 29.17 -27.47
N PRO A 80 20.33 28.84 -28.70
CA PRO A 80 21.74 28.86 -29.07
C PRO A 80 22.27 30.30 -29.04
N GLN A 81 23.04 30.64 -28.00
CA GLN A 81 23.86 31.86 -27.87
C GLN A 81 23.20 33.21 -28.22
N GLY A 82 21.89 33.34 -28.07
CA GLY A 82 21.16 34.62 -28.12
C GLY A 82 20.87 35.13 -26.71
N LYS A 83 21.05 36.43 -26.47
CA LYS A 83 20.88 37.12 -25.17
C LYS A 83 19.44 37.05 -24.66
N ILE A 84 19.00 35.91 -24.15
CA ILE A 84 17.79 35.83 -23.36
C ILE A 84 18.17 36.21 -21.94
N ALA A 85 17.72 37.39 -21.52
CA ALA A 85 17.81 37.81 -20.13
C ALA A 85 16.91 36.89 -19.30
N TRP A 86 17.52 35.91 -18.65
CA TRP A 86 16.84 35.07 -17.68
C TRP A 86 16.25 35.96 -16.60
N ASN A 87 14.93 35.94 -16.46
CA ASN A 87 14.27 36.62 -15.35
C ASN A 87 14.36 35.69 -14.12
N PRO A 88 15.22 35.98 -13.13
CA PRO A 88 15.41 35.11 -11.98
C PRO A 88 14.11 34.91 -11.19
N VAL A 89 13.20 35.88 -11.25
CA VAL A 89 11.87 35.80 -10.61
C VAL A 89 11.02 34.72 -11.26
N LEU A 90 11.02 34.63 -12.60
CA LEU A 90 10.25 33.63 -13.33
C LEU A 90 10.80 32.21 -13.09
N THR A 91 12.13 32.06 -13.06
CA THR A 91 12.76 30.77 -12.77
C THR A 91 12.45 30.30 -11.36
N LEU A 92 12.53 31.20 -10.38
CA LEU A 92 12.18 30.89 -9.00
C LEU A 92 10.70 30.50 -8.88
N ALA A 93 9.81 31.21 -9.57
CA ALA A 93 8.38 30.91 -9.58
C ALA A 93 8.07 29.51 -10.14
N ILE A 94 8.71 29.12 -11.25
CA ILE A 94 8.56 27.78 -11.82
C ILE A 94 9.07 26.70 -10.85
N PHE A 95 10.23 26.92 -10.22
CA PHE A 95 10.79 25.99 -9.25
C PHE A 95 9.84 25.78 -8.04
N PHE A 96 9.29 26.86 -7.49
CA PHE A 96 8.30 26.77 -6.41
C PHE A 96 7.02 26.06 -6.85
N ALA A 97 6.54 26.32 -8.07
CA ALA A 97 5.36 25.64 -8.60
C ALA A 97 5.58 24.12 -8.71
N VAL A 98 6.77 23.68 -9.14
CA VAL A 98 7.12 22.25 -9.20
C VAL A 98 7.17 21.64 -7.80
N ILE A 99 7.80 22.30 -6.83
CA ILE A 99 7.84 21.81 -5.44
C ILE A 99 6.42 21.71 -4.86
N LEU A 100 5.59 22.74 -5.05
CA LEU A 100 4.20 22.73 -4.57
C LEU A 100 3.39 21.61 -5.22
N GLY A 101 3.57 21.37 -6.53
CA GLY A 101 2.92 20.25 -7.22
C GLY A 101 3.35 18.88 -6.68
N LEU A 102 4.64 18.69 -6.39
CA LEU A 102 5.15 17.47 -5.76
C LEU A 102 4.63 17.28 -4.34
N LEU A 103 4.65 18.34 -3.52
CA LEU A 103 4.10 18.31 -2.17
C LEU A 103 2.60 18.02 -2.16
N PHE A 104 1.84 18.63 -3.09
CA PHE A 104 0.42 18.34 -3.26
C PHE A 104 0.19 16.89 -3.67
N SER A 105 0.96 16.36 -4.63
CA SER A 105 0.85 14.96 -5.06
C SER A 105 1.17 13.97 -3.94
N VAL A 106 2.16 14.27 -3.10
CA VAL A 106 2.48 13.46 -1.92
C VAL A 106 1.35 13.56 -0.90
N PHE A 107 0.85 14.77 -0.64
CA PHE A 107 -0.28 14.98 0.24
C PHE A 107 -1.52 14.21 -0.22
N THR A 108 -1.90 14.30 -1.49
CA THR A 108 -3.06 13.56 -2.04
C THR A 108 -2.84 12.06 -1.95
N PHE A 109 -1.65 11.56 -2.24
CA PHE A 109 -1.35 10.14 -2.10
C PHE A 109 -1.52 9.65 -0.67
N TYR A 110 -1.08 10.40 0.34
CA TYR A 110 -1.27 10.03 1.74
C TYR A 110 -2.67 10.34 2.28
N SER A 111 -3.41 11.27 1.67
CA SER A 111 -4.78 11.59 2.09
C SER A 111 -5.84 10.72 1.40
N GLU A 112 -5.53 10.16 0.22
CA GLU A 112 -6.45 9.37 -0.61
C GLU A 112 -6.00 7.90 -0.77
N GLY A 113 -4.73 7.58 -0.52
CA GLY A 113 -4.17 6.25 -0.69
C GLY A 113 -4.42 5.36 0.52
N GLY A 114 -5.49 4.55 0.46
CA GLY A 114 -5.61 3.28 1.19
C GLY A 114 -6.74 3.22 2.21
N GLU A 115 -6.80 4.18 3.14
CA GLU A 115 -7.63 4.02 4.35
C GLU A 115 -9.15 4.14 4.12
N SER A 116 -9.58 4.93 3.14
CA SER A 116 -11.00 5.16 2.86
C SER A 116 -11.35 4.62 1.49
N GLY A 117 -11.96 3.43 1.47
CA GLY A 117 -12.49 2.85 0.24
C GLY A 117 -13.42 3.80 -0.51
N ILE A 118 -13.68 3.51 -1.78
CA ILE A 118 -14.54 4.38 -2.60
C ILE A 118 -16.00 4.06 -2.31
N VAL A 119 -16.73 5.03 -1.75
CA VAL A 119 -18.18 4.92 -1.55
C VAL A 119 -18.91 5.20 -2.86
N VAL A 120 -19.76 4.25 -3.27
CA VAL A 120 -20.60 4.32 -4.46
C VAL A 120 -22.05 4.09 -4.05
N CYS A 121 -22.91 5.07 -4.32
CA CYS A 121 -24.34 4.98 -4.04
C CYS A 121 -25.13 4.72 -5.32
N LYS A 122 -25.88 3.61 -5.36
CA LYS A 122 -26.80 3.29 -6.46
C LYS A 122 -28.09 4.09 -6.34
N THR A 123 -28.57 4.27 -5.11
CA THR A 123 -29.70 5.12 -4.72
C THR A 123 -29.29 5.95 -3.50
N PRO A 124 -30.05 6.97 -3.09
CA PRO A 124 -29.78 7.72 -1.86
C PRO A 124 -29.75 6.87 -0.59
N GLU A 125 -30.36 5.67 -0.61
CA GLU A 125 -30.45 4.75 0.53
C GLU A 125 -29.53 3.53 0.41
N GLU A 126 -28.97 3.26 -0.78
CA GLU A 126 -28.13 2.10 -1.06
C GLU A 126 -26.73 2.53 -1.48
N CYS A 127 -25.83 2.61 -0.50
CA CYS A 127 -24.42 2.91 -0.68
C CYS A 127 -23.55 1.71 -0.32
N THR A 128 -22.46 1.54 -1.05
CA THR A 128 -21.45 0.49 -0.82
C THR A 128 -20.06 1.08 -0.87
N ILE A 129 -19.13 0.56 -0.09
CA ILE A 129 -17.71 0.91 -0.12
C ILE A 129 -16.90 -0.25 -0.67
N ALA A 130 -16.06 0.01 -1.68
CA ALA A 130 -15.06 -0.96 -2.12
C ALA A 130 -13.77 -0.70 -1.35
N MET A 131 -13.32 -1.68 -0.58
CA MET A 131 -12.17 -1.55 0.30
C MET A 131 -11.09 -2.58 -0.03
N HIS A 132 -9.85 -2.19 0.20
CA HIS A 132 -8.67 -3.03 0.12
C HIS A 132 -7.79 -2.63 1.30
N VAL A 133 -7.77 -3.45 2.33
CA VAL A 133 -7.21 -3.12 3.64
C VAL A 133 -6.09 -4.09 3.96
N HIS A 134 -4.97 -3.58 4.49
CA HIS A 134 -3.86 -4.37 5.00
C HIS A 134 -3.53 -3.98 6.44
N ALA A 135 -3.16 -4.94 7.28
CA ALA A 135 -2.62 -4.67 8.61
C ALA A 135 -1.46 -5.62 8.92
N ASP A 136 -0.39 -5.10 9.52
CA ASP A 136 0.72 -5.91 10.00
C ASP A 136 0.33 -6.57 11.33
N ILE A 137 0.63 -7.86 11.49
CA ILE A 137 0.35 -8.60 12.73
C ILE A 137 1.57 -9.38 13.23
N ALA A 138 2.08 -8.98 14.38
CA ALA A 138 3.10 -9.72 15.11
C ALA A 138 2.47 -10.48 16.28
N VAL A 139 2.72 -11.80 16.35
CA VAL A 139 2.28 -12.64 17.46
C VAL A 139 3.51 -13.30 18.09
N HIS A 140 3.69 -13.07 19.39
CA HIS A 140 4.80 -13.61 20.19
C HIS A 140 4.24 -14.51 21.30
N LEU A 141 4.60 -15.80 21.29
CA LEU A 141 4.16 -16.77 22.30
C LEU A 141 5.36 -17.26 23.09
N CYS A 142 5.42 -16.91 24.38
CA CYS A 142 6.50 -17.26 25.29
C CYS A 142 7.90 -16.86 24.77
N GLY A 143 7.98 -15.73 24.07
CA GLY A 143 9.21 -15.19 23.47
C GLY A 143 9.56 -15.75 22.09
N GLU A 144 8.71 -16.60 21.50
CA GLU A 144 8.87 -17.13 20.14
C GLU A 144 7.90 -16.46 19.16
N ASP A 145 8.40 -16.12 17.98
CA ASP A 145 7.59 -15.52 16.91
C ASP A 145 6.70 -16.56 16.23
N VAL A 146 5.42 -16.23 16.10
CA VAL A 146 4.47 -17.00 15.29
C VAL A 146 4.46 -16.42 13.87
N SER A 147 4.68 -17.29 12.89
CA SER A 147 4.54 -16.96 11.48
C SER A 147 3.23 -17.55 10.95
N PHE A 148 2.41 -16.71 10.35
CA PHE A 148 1.25 -17.18 9.60
C PHE A 148 1.66 -17.75 8.24
N PRO A 149 0.90 -18.72 7.69
CA PRO A 149 1.10 -19.19 6.32
C PRO A 149 0.79 -18.07 5.32
N LEU A 150 1.42 -18.09 4.15
CA LEU A 150 1.16 -17.11 3.09
C LEU A 150 -0.11 -17.47 2.31
N GLU A 151 -0.83 -16.47 1.80
CA GLU A 151 -1.96 -16.66 0.87
C GLU A 151 -3.00 -17.67 1.39
N THR A 152 -3.31 -17.61 2.70
CA THR A 152 -4.18 -18.56 3.39
C THR A 152 -5.42 -17.86 3.90
N GLY A 153 -6.56 -18.53 3.81
CA GLY A 153 -7.89 -17.98 4.12
C GLY A 153 -8.76 -17.89 2.86
N LEU A 154 -10.04 -17.58 3.04
CA LEU A 154 -10.95 -17.36 1.92
C LEU A 154 -10.79 -15.93 1.39
N LEU A 155 -10.76 -15.77 0.06
CA LEU A 155 -10.59 -14.46 -0.60
C LEU A 155 -11.71 -13.44 -0.29
N SER A 156 -12.88 -13.91 0.16
CA SER A 156 -14.00 -13.06 0.59
C SER A 156 -13.96 -12.71 2.07
N MET A 157 -12.92 -13.11 2.80
CA MET A 157 -12.74 -12.86 4.23
C MET A 157 -11.29 -12.42 4.49
N ALA A 158 -10.99 -12.02 5.73
CA ALA A 158 -9.64 -11.67 6.11
C ALA A 158 -8.70 -12.87 5.89
N HIS A 159 -7.64 -12.68 5.12
CA HIS A 159 -6.70 -13.72 4.75
C HIS A 159 -5.27 -13.18 4.85
N THR A 160 -4.28 -14.06 4.74
CA THR A 160 -2.88 -13.63 4.69
C THR A 160 -2.47 -13.29 3.27
N HIS A 161 -1.64 -12.25 3.12
CA HIS A 161 -1.13 -11.86 1.80
C HIS A 161 0.19 -12.58 1.45
N LYS A 162 0.81 -12.20 0.33
CA LYS A 162 2.13 -12.69 -0.10
C LYS A 162 3.27 -12.28 0.82
N GLU A 163 3.12 -11.17 1.54
CA GLU A 163 4.03 -10.75 2.60
C GLU A 163 3.74 -11.53 3.90
N ARG A 164 4.78 -11.82 4.68
CA ARG A 164 4.61 -12.52 5.94
C ARG A 164 3.88 -11.64 6.93
N ASN A 165 2.99 -12.26 7.70
CA ASN A 165 2.34 -11.61 8.85
C ASN A 165 1.59 -10.32 8.45
N LEU A 166 1.09 -10.28 7.21
CA LEU A 166 0.24 -9.21 6.71
C LEU A 166 -1.18 -9.75 6.57
N ILE A 167 -2.10 -9.23 7.40
CA ILE A 167 -3.54 -9.41 7.24
C ILE A 167 -3.95 -8.61 6.01
N HIS A 168 -4.82 -9.21 5.20
CA HIS A 168 -5.30 -8.62 3.97
C HIS A 168 -6.78 -8.96 3.77
N TRP A 169 -7.54 -7.96 3.34
CA TRP A 169 -8.94 -8.11 3.02
C TRP A 169 -9.32 -7.18 1.89
N HIS A 170 -10.20 -7.66 1.03
CA HIS A 170 -10.82 -6.87 -0.01
C HIS A 170 -12.27 -7.31 -0.22
N ASP A 171 -13.21 -6.38 -0.13
CA ASP A 171 -14.60 -6.64 -0.53
C ASP A 171 -15.36 -5.33 -0.80
N VAL A 172 -16.64 -5.48 -1.17
CA VAL A 172 -17.61 -4.42 -1.33
C VAL A 172 -18.69 -4.55 -0.26
N GLU A 173 -18.66 -3.66 0.72
CA GLU A 173 -19.56 -3.72 1.88
C GLU A 173 -20.63 -2.62 1.84
N PRO A 174 -21.83 -2.85 2.38
CA PRO A 174 -22.82 -1.81 2.55
C PRO A 174 -22.37 -0.79 3.60
N VAL A 175 -22.61 0.49 3.32
CA VAL A 175 -22.32 1.59 4.25
C VAL A 175 -23.55 2.44 4.51
N ASP A 176 -23.60 3.05 5.68
CA ASP A 176 -24.60 4.05 6.01
C ASP A 176 -24.43 5.28 5.09
N PRO A 177 -25.46 5.72 4.35
CA PRO A 177 -25.34 6.81 3.39
C PRO A 177 -25.07 8.18 4.02
N ALA A 178 -25.30 8.35 5.32
CA ALA A 178 -25.10 9.61 6.02
C ALA A 178 -23.73 9.69 6.72
N THR A 179 -23.21 8.56 7.21
CA THR A 179 -21.92 8.51 7.93
C THR A 179 -20.79 7.87 7.14
N GLU A 180 -21.11 7.20 6.02
CA GLU A 180 -20.20 6.39 5.21
C GLU A 180 -19.53 5.24 5.99
N ALA A 181 -20.00 4.96 7.21
CA ALA A 181 -19.49 3.87 8.03
C ALA A 181 -20.04 2.53 7.53
N MET A 182 -19.18 1.50 7.57
CA MET A 182 -19.56 0.12 7.30
C MET A 182 -20.68 -0.31 8.24
N MET A 183 -21.74 -0.91 7.69
CA MET A 183 -22.88 -1.36 8.49
C MET A 183 -22.54 -2.58 9.35
N ASP A 184 -21.63 -3.44 8.88
CA ASP A 184 -21.19 -4.64 9.58
C ASP A 184 -19.68 -4.85 9.42
N PRO A 185 -18.85 -4.45 10.40
CA PRO A 185 -17.40 -4.62 10.33
C PRO A 185 -16.92 -5.99 10.86
N SER A 186 -17.80 -6.99 11.01
CA SER A 186 -17.43 -8.26 11.66
C SER A 186 -16.32 -9.02 10.94
N GLU A 187 -16.25 -8.96 9.61
CA GLU A 187 -15.19 -9.57 8.79
C GLU A 187 -13.81 -8.91 9.00
N LEU A 188 -13.80 -7.65 9.45
CA LEU A 188 -12.60 -6.89 9.80
C LEU A 188 -12.23 -7.01 11.27
N THR A 189 -12.81 -7.95 12.02
CA THR A 189 -12.38 -8.22 13.40
C THR A 189 -11.16 -9.12 13.43
N LEU A 190 -10.30 -8.95 14.45
CA LEU A 190 -9.21 -9.91 14.69
C LEU A 190 -9.74 -11.32 14.89
N LYS A 191 -10.91 -11.49 15.52
CA LYS A 191 -11.58 -12.78 15.62
C LYS A 191 -11.75 -13.46 14.26
N ALA A 192 -12.33 -12.76 13.28
CA ALA A 192 -12.58 -13.31 11.95
C ALA A 192 -11.28 -13.79 11.28
N PHE A 193 -10.22 -12.98 11.36
CA PHE A 193 -8.90 -13.36 10.86
C PHE A 193 -8.34 -14.62 11.55
N PHE A 194 -8.31 -14.65 12.88
CA PHE A 194 -7.76 -15.78 13.62
C PHE A 194 -8.56 -17.08 13.42
N GLU A 195 -9.89 -16.97 13.22
CA GLU A 195 -10.73 -18.11 12.83
C GLU A 195 -10.33 -18.67 11.44
N GLN A 196 -10.01 -17.82 10.46
CA GLN A 196 -9.48 -18.28 9.16
C GLN A 196 -8.13 -18.99 9.30
N MET A 197 -7.32 -18.60 10.29
CA MET A 197 -6.01 -19.21 10.58
C MET A 197 -6.11 -20.46 11.46
N GLU A 198 -7.33 -20.91 11.79
CA GLU A 198 -7.58 -22.02 12.72
C GLU A 198 -6.89 -21.84 14.08
N MET A 199 -6.74 -20.58 14.51
CA MET A 199 -6.08 -20.21 15.76
C MET A 199 -7.08 -19.52 16.68
N ARG A 200 -7.15 -19.95 17.93
CA ARG A 200 -8.03 -19.29 18.90
C ARG A 200 -7.48 -17.90 19.22
N PHE A 201 -8.35 -16.89 19.23
CA PHE A 201 -8.04 -15.58 19.80
C PHE A 201 -9.27 -15.03 20.49
N ALA A 202 -9.16 -14.76 21.79
CA ALA A 202 -10.22 -14.24 22.64
C ALA A 202 -9.61 -13.50 23.84
N ASP A 203 -10.42 -12.72 24.56
CA ASP A 203 -10.01 -12.08 25.80
C ASP A 203 -9.36 -13.10 26.75
N GLY A 204 -8.07 -12.89 27.01
CA GLY A 204 -7.26 -13.71 27.87
C GLY A 204 -6.64 -14.96 27.25
N CYS A 205 -6.84 -15.28 25.96
CA CYS A 205 -6.26 -16.48 25.36
C CYS A 205 -5.90 -16.36 23.87
N ILE A 206 -4.79 -17.00 23.47
CA ILE A 206 -4.32 -17.11 22.08
C ILE A 206 -3.74 -18.50 21.80
N GLY A 207 -4.20 -19.14 20.73
CA GLY A 207 -3.87 -20.53 20.41
C GLY A 207 -4.23 -21.47 21.57
N ASP A 208 -3.21 -22.15 22.10
CA ASP A 208 -3.32 -23.06 23.24
C ASP A 208 -3.09 -22.39 24.60
N TYR A 209 -2.74 -21.10 24.63
CA TYR A 209 -2.38 -20.38 25.85
C TYR A 209 -3.52 -19.49 26.35
N CYS A 210 -3.70 -19.45 27.67
CA CYS A 210 -4.52 -18.50 28.40
C CYS A 210 -3.74 -17.80 29.50
N ASN A 211 -4.26 -16.65 29.93
CA ASN A 211 -3.79 -15.93 31.12
C ASN A 211 -3.64 -16.89 32.31
N GLY A 212 -2.42 -16.97 32.84
CA GLY A 212 -2.08 -17.86 33.94
C GLY A 212 -1.42 -19.17 33.52
N ASP A 213 -1.48 -19.55 32.24
CA ASP A 213 -0.74 -20.70 31.72
C ASP A 213 0.77 -20.45 31.78
N ALA A 214 1.53 -21.52 32.03
CA ALA A 214 2.97 -21.43 32.17
C ALA A 214 3.68 -21.50 30.81
N CYS A 215 4.59 -20.56 30.57
CA CYS A 215 5.58 -20.70 29.51
C CYS A 215 6.61 -21.80 29.84
N PRO A 216 7.44 -22.27 28.88
CA PRO A 216 8.45 -23.31 29.13
C PRO A 216 9.43 -23.04 30.29
N GLY A 217 9.58 -21.77 30.72
CA GLY A 217 10.35 -21.37 31.91
C GLY A 217 9.60 -21.45 33.25
N GLY A 218 8.33 -21.84 33.27
CA GLY A 218 7.49 -21.97 34.46
C GLY A 218 6.86 -20.68 34.98
N ALA A 219 7.15 -19.53 34.37
CA ALA A 219 6.45 -18.28 34.67
C ALA A 219 5.05 -18.31 34.04
N ALA A 220 4.05 -17.87 34.81
CA ALA A 220 2.69 -17.68 34.31
C ALA A 220 2.68 -16.48 33.35
N GLY A 221 2.22 -16.70 32.12
CA GLY A 221 2.12 -15.67 31.10
C GLY A 221 0.79 -14.92 31.17
N ALA A 222 0.78 -13.74 30.56
CA ALA A 222 -0.44 -12.98 30.32
C ALA A 222 -0.47 -12.46 28.89
N ILE A 223 -1.65 -12.44 28.29
CA ILE A 223 -1.88 -11.85 26.97
C ILE A 223 -1.86 -10.33 27.07
N LYS A 224 -1.18 -9.69 26.13
CA LYS A 224 -1.16 -8.25 25.92
C LYS A 224 -1.36 -8.00 24.44
N MET A 225 -2.06 -6.93 24.12
CA MET A 225 -2.22 -6.47 22.75
C MET A 225 -1.89 -4.98 22.69
N SER A 226 -1.24 -4.57 21.63
CA SER A 226 -1.12 -3.17 21.26
C SER A 226 -1.42 -2.97 19.79
N VAL A 227 -1.91 -1.78 19.45
CA VAL A 227 -2.18 -1.35 18.09
C VAL A 227 -1.45 -0.03 17.90
N ASN A 228 -0.57 0.05 16.90
CA ASN A 228 0.26 1.22 16.63
C ASN A 228 1.05 1.66 17.88
N GLY A 229 1.55 0.68 18.66
CA GLY A 229 2.29 0.88 19.91
C GLY A 229 1.44 1.35 21.10
N VAL A 230 0.12 1.46 20.96
CA VAL A 230 -0.80 1.83 22.05
C VAL A 230 -1.47 0.57 22.61
N PRO A 231 -1.41 0.31 23.93
CA PRO A 231 -2.11 -0.83 24.53
C PRO A 231 -3.61 -0.82 24.21
N SER A 232 -4.15 -1.98 23.87
CA SER A 232 -5.57 -2.17 23.57
C SER A 232 -6.14 -3.37 24.33
N GLU A 233 -7.36 -3.20 24.83
CA GLU A 233 -8.14 -4.24 25.53
C GLU A 233 -9.32 -4.75 24.66
N GLU A 234 -9.35 -4.39 23.37
CA GLU A 234 -10.43 -4.81 22.46
C GLU A 234 -10.30 -6.27 21.99
N TYR A 235 -9.06 -6.79 22.00
CA TYR A 235 -8.70 -8.17 21.66
C TYR A 235 -9.40 -8.68 20.39
N GLU A 236 -10.18 -9.76 20.49
CA GLU A 236 -10.85 -10.39 19.35
C GLU A 236 -11.89 -9.48 18.69
N ASN A 237 -12.39 -8.48 19.42
CA ASN A 237 -13.39 -7.52 18.94
C ASN A 237 -12.75 -6.30 18.27
N TYR A 238 -11.41 -6.19 18.26
CA TYR A 238 -10.73 -5.11 17.56
C TYR A 238 -11.00 -5.19 16.06
N VAL A 239 -11.55 -4.11 15.50
CA VAL A 239 -11.74 -3.92 14.06
C VAL A 239 -10.51 -3.23 13.49
N TRP A 240 -9.71 -3.97 12.74
CA TRP A 240 -8.45 -3.47 12.20
C TRP A 240 -8.64 -2.54 11.01
N LYS A 241 -7.69 -1.62 10.83
CA LYS A 241 -7.68 -0.60 9.78
C LYS A 241 -6.48 -0.77 8.86
N ASP A 242 -6.55 -0.10 7.71
CA ASP A 242 -5.44 -0.10 6.77
C ASP A 242 -4.20 0.53 7.44
N GLY A 243 -3.07 -0.14 7.32
CA GLY A 243 -1.80 0.29 7.91
C GLY A 243 -1.65 0.08 9.42
N ASP A 244 -2.60 -0.56 10.10
CA ASP A 244 -2.44 -0.87 11.53
C ASP A 244 -1.24 -1.81 11.76
N GLU A 245 -0.43 -1.49 12.77
CA GLU A 245 0.61 -2.35 13.32
C GLU A 245 0.09 -3.02 14.60
N ILE A 246 -0.28 -4.29 14.50
CA ILE A 246 -0.89 -5.06 15.59
C ILE A 246 0.15 -5.97 16.22
N GLU A 247 0.37 -5.84 17.52
CA GLU A 247 1.29 -6.69 18.27
C GLU A 247 0.53 -7.41 19.39
N ILE A 248 0.63 -8.75 19.42
CA ILE A 248 0.04 -9.60 20.45
C ILE A 248 1.15 -10.42 21.09
N GLU A 249 1.27 -10.32 22.41
CA GLU A 249 2.28 -11.02 23.19
C GLU A 249 1.60 -11.88 24.25
N PHE A 250 2.07 -13.12 24.43
CA PHE A 250 1.81 -13.94 25.60
C PHE A 250 3.13 -14.29 26.29
N GLY A 251 3.32 -13.88 27.55
CA GLY A 251 4.55 -14.14 28.32
C GLY A 251 4.58 -13.53 29.70
#